data_AF-A0A0Q9YJL6-F1
#
_entry.id   AF-A0A0Q9YJL6-F1
#
_cell.length_a   1.000
_cell.length_b   1.000
_cell.length_c   1.000
_cell.angle_alpha   90.00
_cell.angle_beta   90.00
_cell.angle_gamma   90.00
#
_symmetry.space_group_name_H-M   'P 1'
#
loop_
_entity.id
_entity.type
_entity.pdbx_description
1 polymer ?
#
loop_
_entity_poly.entity_id
_entity_poly.type
_entity_poly.pdbx_seq_one_letter_code
_entity_poly.pdbx_strand_id
1 'polypeptide(L)'
;MAESTLSSWVHPIKEAVYNAYTGVLNFVRNPFENLTGYFKSPANPDKVKLDQLRNQHFAQINSEGSKVNPNYVQVAKNISEDTKKYINAIIADEIKKLGKPPCKFTVITLGSLARKESGPITDLEIGILMEDKTIENYCYFYQLSQNISDRLFLLGEHPDIGGKGLRMDEADNAPPHLRFFARNATREQAQELLNQAILKREFDKIPYEGSRPFLATPEEFASYSHPNFTQNKKLLAKTRREQYQIELNKALKDPKNAKLAKTTEGRKQIENEVHFWLNQMYRPFSARELRTANDAGKRLGRNMALLNGNQALYNKFIALREKNFQRKEANGKTLRQNMPKAKMAEDVRDVIQKGKSVYITGELGKTLDIKRELYRFVEQFVTNLGFYHGLKVQNTFDIVQQLKAKGILSPAFAEKLSDFIQFSSGLRLKEQSVIKRQGFASYFDQAEFDEDKEDLEKDIKLLKDSIAYMERAKQDPSLIAIKKRDLVKLEDKYHHMLDMAPGKIFSAKDIELLKTKYIPIAQEIFKAAQDWTLNKEKLGFERTVAPVNTPVTAAVATTSPSFTPAMKNAMDYMHQHPKGFFPALAKLKQEQSNLTKEQLFSFVKKCQEEKLLTAEDCAKIAQIKARRAAAAA
;
A
#
# COMPACT_ATOMS: atom_id res chain seq x y z
N MET A 1 21.04 -30.14 -29.41
CA MET A 1 19.62 -30.48 -29.14
C MET A 1 19.13 -30.00 -27.75
N ALA A 2 19.61 -28.86 -27.23
CA ALA A 2 19.16 -28.31 -25.94
C ALA A 2 18.52 -26.90 -26.06
N GLU A 3 18.37 -26.36 -27.27
CA GLU A 3 17.76 -25.03 -27.52
C GLU A 3 16.26 -25.10 -27.85
N SER A 4 15.70 -26.28 -28.18
CA SER A 4 14.31 -26.37 -28.68
C SER A 4 13.24 -26.46 -27.59
N THR A 5 13.58 -26.87 -26.36
CA THR A 5 12.59 -27.08 -25.29
C THR A 5 12.34 -25.85 -24.41
N LEU A 6 13.25 -24.86 -24.39
CA LEU A 6 13.05 -23.58 -23.71
C LEU A 6 12.18 -22.59 -24.52
N SER A 7 11.98 -22.83 -25.82
CA SER A 7 11.23 -21.95 -26.73
C SER A 7 9.70 -22.02 -26.53
N SER A 8 9.14 -23.17 -26.14
CA SER A 8 7.69 -23.39 -26.15
C SER A 8 6.94 -22.74 -24.98
N TRP A 9 7.62 -22.46 -23.86
CA TRP A 9 7.04 -21.77 -22.69
C TRP A 9 7.31 -20.27 -22.71
N VAL A 10 8.41 -19.85 -23.35
CA VAL A 10 8.80 -18.44 -23.48
C VAL A 10 8.02 -17.75 -24.59
N HIS A 11 7.70 -18.46 -25.69
CA HIS A 11 6.95 -17.88 -26.81
C HIS A 11 5.55 -17.36 -26.41
N PRO A 12 4.73 -18.10 -25.63
CA PRO A 12 3.44 -17.60 -25.15
C PRO A 12 3.56 -16.40 -24.19
N ILE A 13 4.62 -16.36 -23.37
CA ILE A 13 4.87 -15.23 -22.45
C ILE A 13 5.34 -14.00 -23.25
N LYS A 14 6.23 -14.20 -24.22
CA LYS A 14 6.71 -13.18 -25.16
C LYS A 14 5.56 -12.60 -25.97
N GLU A 15 4.71 -13.45 -26.55
CA GLU A 15 3.46 -13.08 -27.25
C GLU A 15 2.50 -12.33 -26.33
N ALA A 16 2.27 -12.81 -25.10
CA ALA A 16 1.37 -12.16 -24.16
C ALA A 16 1.87 -10.77 -23.72
N VAL A 17 3.18 -10.63 -23.50
CA VAL A 17 3.84 -9.36 -23.16
C VAL A 17 3.82 -8.43 -24.38
N TYR A 18 4.22 -8.92 -25.55
CA TYR A 18 4.20 -8.17 -26.80
C TYR A 18 2.78 -7.66 -27.12
N ASN A 19 1.78 -8.54 -27.16
CA ASN A 19 0.39 -8.15 -27.43
C ASN A 19 -0.18 -7.21 -26.35
N ALA A 20 0.24 -7.34 -25.09
CA ALA A 20 -0.18 -6.42 -24.03
C ALA A 20 0.40 -5.01 -24.22
N TYR A 21 1.67 -4.87 -24.59
CA TYR A 21 2.34 -3.56 -24.68
C TYR A 21 2.30 -2.94 -26.08
N THR A 22 2.32 -3.72 -27.15
CA THR A 22 2.13 -3.24 -28.53
C THR A 22 0.71 -2.74 -28.76
N GLY A 23 -0.29 -3.35 -28.11
CA GLY A 23 -1.64 -2.80 -28.09
C GLY A 23 -1.73 -1.47 -27.32
N VAL A 24 -1.02 -1.35 -26.18
CA VAL A 24 -0.88 -0.06 -25.49
C VAL A 24 -0.25 0.97 -26.43
N LEU A 25 0.80 0.63 -27.16
CA LEU A 25 1.43 1.51 -28.15
C LEU A 25 0.54 1.92 -29.32
N ASN A 26 -0.35 1.03 -29.76
CA ASN A 26 -1.18 1.24 -30.93
C ASN A 26 -2.46 2.02 -30.61
N PHE A 27 -3.00 1.85 -29.39
CA PHE A 27 -4.33 2.32 -29.01
C PHE A 27 -4.30 3.33 -27.84
N VAL A 28 -3.21 3.39 -27.09
CA VAL A 28 -2.94 4.44 -26.10
C VAL A 28 -1.92 5.37 -26.72
N ARG A 29 -2.31 6.63 -26.95
CA ARG A 29 -1.38 7.65 -27.46
C ARG A 29 -0.13 7.65 -26.60
N ASN A 30 1.05 7.74 -27.21
CA ASN A 30 2.26 7.96 -26.43
C ASN A 30 2.02 9.26 -25.66
N PRO A 31 2.01 9.21 -24.31
CA PRO A 31 1.66 10.37 -23.51
C PRO A 31 2.61 11.53 -23.81
N PHE A 32 3.81 11.25 -24.31
CA PHE A 32 4.85 12.21 -24.68
C PHE A 32 4.86 12.65 -26.15
N GLU A 33 4.01 12.09 -27.01
CA GLU A 33 3.87 12.51 -28.40
C GLU A 33 3.24 13.92 -28.43
N ASN A 34 4.06 14.94 -28.74
CA ASN A 34 3.81 16.38 -28.60
C ASN A 34 4.01 17.01 -27.20
N LEU A 35 4.56 16.29 -26.19
CA LEU A 35 4.88 16.89 -24.88
C LEU A 35 6.21 17.66 -24.84
N THR A 36 6.98 17.67 -25.94
CA THR A 36 8.15 18.54 -26.08
C THR A 36 7.81 20.03 -25.92
N GLY A 37 6.54 20.42 -26.09
CA GLY A 37 6.06 21.78 -25.83
C GLY A 37 5.73 22.11 -24.37
N TYR A 38 5.31 21.12 -23.56
CA TYR A 38 4.91 21.37 -22.16
C TYR A 38 6.09 21.34 -21.18
N PHE A 39 7.11 20.51 -21.44
CA PHE A 39 8.36 20.51 -20.66
C PHE A 39 9.22 21.76 -20.88
N LYS A 40 8.87 22.64 -21.83
CA LYS A 40 9.67 23.82 -22.22
C LYS A 40 8.92 25.17 -22.11
N SER A 41 7.72 25.21 -21.51
CA SER A 41 7.00 26.48 -21.30
C SER A 41 7.40 27.15 -19.96
N PRO A 42 7.73 28.45 -19.92
CA PRO A 42 8.22 29.15 -18.73
C PRO A 42 7.26 29.22 -17.51
N ALA A 43 6.03 28.72 -17.58
CA ALA A 43 5.16 28.53 -16.41
C ALA A 43 4.05 27.52 -16.72
N ASN A 44 4.20 26.24 -16.34
CA ASN A 44 3.08 25.30 -16.34
C ASN A 44 1.98 25.86 -15.41
N PRO A 45 0.79 26.24 -15.92
CA PRO A 45 -0.23 26.92 -15.13
C PRO A 45 -0.80 26.02 -14.02
N ASP A 46 -0.83 24.70 -14.21
CA ASP A 46 -1.25 23.77 -13.15
C ASP A 46 -0.21 23.74 -12.03
N LYS A 47 1.09 23.74 -12.39
CA LYS A 47 2.18 23.82 -11.41
C LYS A 47 2.15 25.14 -10.63
N VAL A 48 1.97 26.28 -11.32
CA VAL A 48 1.84 27.58 -10.65
C VAL A 48 0.65 27.59 -9.68
N LYS A 49 -0.52 27.08 -10.10
CA LYS A 49 -1.69 26.98 -9.23
C LYS A 49 -1.44 26.06 -8.03
N LEU A 50 -0.78 24.91 -8.24
CA LEU A 50 -0.43 23.99 -7.16
C LEU A 50 0.55 24.62 -6.17
N ASP A 51 1.56 25.35 -6.66
CA ASP A 51 2.54 26.03 -5.81
C ASP A 51 1.89 27.17 -5.01
N GLN A 52 1.01 27.95 -5.62
CA GLN A 52 0.20 28.95 -4.91
C GLN A 52 -0.64 28.29 -3.81
N LEU A 53 -1.32 27.20 -4.13
CA LEU A 53 -2.15 26.47 -3.18
C LEU A 53 -1.31 25.92 -2.01
N ARG A 54 -0.13 25.37 -2.30
CA ARG A 54 0.77 24.87 -1.25
C ARG A 54 1.34 25.97 -0.39
N ASN A 55 1.72 27.10 -0.97
CA ASN A 55 2.19 28.25 -0.19
C ASN A 55 1.10 28.72 0.78
N GLN A 56 -0.17 28.71 0.37
CA GLN A 56 -1.30 28.97 1.26
C GLN A 56 -1.39 27.92 2.37
N HIS A 57 -1.27 26.63 2.03
CA HIS A 57 -1.29 25.54 3.01
C HIS A 57 -0.12 25.62 4.01
N PHE A 58 1.09 25.94 3.55
CA PHE A 58 2.25 26.12 4.41
C PHE A 58 2.09 27.32 5.34
N ALA A 59 1.57 28.44 4.84
CA ALA A 59 1.24 29.59 5.67
C ALA A 59 0.18 29.23 6.73
N GLN A 60 -0.83 28.46 6.36
CA GLN A 60 -1.86 27.97 7.28
C GLN A 60 -1.27 27.05 8.37
N ILE A 61 -0.40 26.10 7.99
CA ILE A 61 0.28 25.21 8.94
C ILE A 61 1.13 26.00 9.93
N ASN A 62 1.91 26.96 9.43
CA ASN A 62 2.78 27.80 10.27
C ASN A 62 1.95 28.67 11.22
N SER A 63 0.89 29.32 10.72
CA SER A 63 -0.01 30.14 11.54
C SER A 63 -0.72 29.30 12.61
N GLU A 64 -1.14 28.09 12.27
CA GLU A 64 -1.75 27.17 13.25
C GLU A 64 -0.77 26.80 14.35
N GLY A 65 0.49 26.51 14.00
CA GLY A 65 1.53 26.16 14.96
C GLY A 65 1.93 27.25 15.94
N SER A 66 1.59 28.52 15.66
CA SER A 66 1.79 29.64 16.59
C SER A 66 0.66 29.80 17.62
N LYS A 67 -0.44 29.05 17.50
CA LYS A 67 -1.57 29.13 18.44
C LYS A 67 -1.29 28.36 19.72
N VAL A 68 -1.90 28.80 20.81
CA VAL A 68 -1.85 28.10 22.11
C VAL A 68 -2.46 26.70 22.00
N ASN A 69 -3.60 26.58 21.30
CA ASN A 69 -4.33 25.33 21.07
C ASN A 69 -4.50 25.09 19.56
N PRO A 70 -3.51 24.52 18.87
CA PRO A 70 -3.56 24.31 17.43
C PRO A 70 -4.57 23.21 17.04
N ASN A 71 -5.26 23.43 15.93
CA ASN A 71 -6.23 22.52 15.30
C ASN A 71 -5.78 22.08 13.89
N TYR A 72 -4.62 21.41 13.83
CA TYR A 72 -4.12 20.68 12.67
C TYR A 72 -5.10 19.67 12.05
N VAL A 73 -6.06 19.09 12.79
CA VAL A 73 -7.10 18.25 12.17
C VAL A 73 -7.95 19.10 11.22
N GLN A 74 -8.35 20.31 11.63
CA GLN A 74 -9.08 21.22 10.76
C GLN A 74 -8.21 21.72 9.60
N VAL A 75 -6.92 21.98 9.83
CA VAL A 75 -5.98 22.33 8.74
C VAL A 75 -5.90 21.21 7.70
N ALA A 76 -5.76 19.95 8.12
CA ALA A 76 -5.75 18.80 7.20
C ALA A 76 -7.08 18.67 6.43
N LYS A 77 -8.23 18.91 7.09
CA LYS A 77 -9.55 18.94 6.42
C LYS A 77 -9.59 20.02 5.34
N ASN A 78 -9.10 21.22 5.63
CA ASN A 78 -9.05 22.33 4.67
C ASN A 78 -8.16 21.98 3.47
N ILE A 79 -6.94 21.48 3.71
CA ILE A 79 -6.00 21.03 2.67
C ILE A 79 -6.63 19.96 1.78
N SER A 80 -7.30 18.97 2.38
CA SER A 80 -7.99 17.92 1.62
C SER A 80 -9.10 18.48 0.74
N GLU A 81 -9.92 19.43 1.22
CA GLU A 81 -10.98 20.01 0.39
C GLU A 81 -10.42 20.87 -0.75
N ASP A 82 -9.35 21.63 -0.51
CA ASP A 82 -8.68 22.38 -1.56
C ASP A 82 -8.04 21.47 -2.61
N THR A 83 -7.39 20.40 -2.16
CA THR A 83 -6.82 19.37 -3.05
C THR A 83 -7.91 18.74 -3.90
N LYS A 84 -9.09 18.42 -3.33
CA LYS A 84 -10.22 17.91 -4.11
C LYS A 84 -10.72 18.90 -5.14
N LYS A 85 -10.83 20.20 -4.81
CA LYS A 85 -11.22 21.24 -5.77
C LYS A 85 -10.22 21.33 -6.92
N TYR A 86 -8.92 21.33 -6.61
CA TYR A 86 -7.84 21.35 -7.60
C TYR A 86 -7.92 20.15 -8.56
N ILE A 87 -8.04 18.92 -8.02
CA ILE A 87 -8.18 17.72 -8.84
C ILE A 87 -9.48 17.70 -9.65
N ASN A 88 -10.60 18.17 -9.07
CA ASN A 88 -11.87 18.25 -9.78
C ASN A 88 -11.81 19.21 -10.98
N ALA A 89 -11.06 20.32 -10.87
CA ALA A 89 -10.83 21.21 -11.99
C ALA A 89 -10.04 20.51 -13.11
N ILE A 90 -8.99 19.75 -12.76
CA ILE A 90 -8.23 18.93 -13.73
C ILE A 90 -9.15 17.93 -14.42
N ILE A 91 -9.95 17.17 -13.67
CA ILE A 91 -10.87 16.16 -14.22
C ILE A 91 -11.88 16.82 -15.18
N ALA A 92 -12.49 17.95 -14.77
CA ALA A 92 -13.47 18.66 -15.58
C ALA A 92 -12.88 19.17 -16.91
N ASP A 93 -11.66 19.73 -16.86
CA ASP A 93 -10.94 20.18 -18.04
C ASP A 93 -10.60 19.01 -18.98
N GLU A 94 -10.15 17.87 -18.46
CA GLU A 94 -9.84 16.70 -19.30
C GLU A 94 -11.09 16.09 -19.93
N ILE A 95 -12.22 16.05 -19.22
CA ILE A 95 -13.51 15.66 -19.80
C ILE A 95 -13.91 16.63 -20.91
N LYS A 96 -13.75 17.94 -20.71
CA LYS A 96 -14.06 18.94 -21.75
C LYS A 96 -13.23 18.73 -23.02
N LYS A 97 -11.95 18.36 -22.88
CA LYS A 97 -11.06 18.06 -24.02
C LYS A 97 -11.42 16.74 -24.71
N LEU A 98 -11.75 15.70 -23.93
CA LEU A 98 -12.04 14.36 -24.45
C LEU A 98 -13.44 14.28 -25.09
N GLY A 99 -14.33 15.21 -24.76
CA GLY A 99 -15.72 15.23 -25.20
C GLY A 99 -16.67 14.62 -24.19
N LYS A 100 -17.97 14.61 -24.51
CA LYS A 100 -19.02 14.15 -23.59
C LYS A 100 -18.77 12.68 -23.18
N PRO A 101 -18.82 12.34 -21.87
CA PRO A 101 -18.75 10.95 -21.42
C PRO A 101 -19.86 10.09 -22.05
N PRO A 102 -19.54 8.86 -22.51
CA PRO A 102 -20.50 8.00 -23.21
C PRO A 102 -21.56 7.38 -22.30
N CYS A 103 -21.30 7.32 -20.99
CA CYS A 103 -22.26 6.87 -19.98
C CYS A 103 -22.12 7.65 -18.66
N LYS A 104 -23.03 7.39 -17.71
CA LYS A 104 -22.85 7.93 -16.35
C LYS A 104 -21.64 7.29 -15.69
N PHE A 105 -20.91 8.08 -14.93
CA PHE A 105 -19.74 7.61 -14.20
C PHE A 105 -19.59 8.37 -12.88
N THR A 106 -18.73 7.87 -12.02
CA THR A 106 -18.26 8.57 -10.84
C THR A 106 -16.77 8.32 -10.64
N VAL A 107 -16.03 9.37 -10.27
CA VAL A 107 -14.67 9.25 -9.77
C VAL A 107 -14.75 9.16 -8.25
N ILE A 108 -14.18 8.10 -7.70
CA ILE A 108 -14.00 7.91 -6.26
C ILE A 108 -12.55 8.20 -5.89
N THR A 109 -12.33 8.66 -4.67
CA THR A 109 -10.99 8.78 -4.08
C THR A 109 -10.85 7.89 -2.86
N LEU A 110 -9.62 7.45 -2.58
CA LEU A 110 -9.25 6.61 -1.45
C LEU A 110 -8.25 7.33 -0.52
N GLY A 111 -7.73 6.60 0.47
CA GLY A 111 -6.57 7.05 1.24
C GLY A 111 -6.83 8.29 2.09
N SER A 112 -5.79 9.13 2.21
CA SER A 112 -5.84 10.34 3.04
C SER A 112 -6.86 11.36 2.55
N LEU A 113 -7.05 11.46 1.22
CA LEU A 113 -7.99 12.41 0.63
C LEU A 113 -9.45 12.04 0.94
N ALA A 114 -9.78 10.75 0.93
CA ALA A 114 -11.08 10.25 1.35
C ALA A 114 -11.36 10.51 2.84
N ARG A 115 -10.34 10.38 3.69
CA ARG A 115 -10.45 10.63 5.15
C ARG A 115 -10.38 12.09 5.57
N LYS A 116 -10.08 12.99 4.63
CA LYS A 116 -9.81 14.41 4.91
C LYS A 116 -8.58 14.63 5.82
N GLU A 117 -7.52 13.87 5.55
CA GLU A 117 -6.26 13.84 6.31
C GLU A 117 -5.04 14.07 5.40
N SER A 118 -5.26 14.67 4.23
CA SER A 118 -4.17 14.99 3.29
C SER A 118 -3.29 16.10 3.86
N GLY A 119 -2.01 16.01 3.56
CA GLY A 119 -1.09 17.14 3.72
C GLY A 119 -0.85 17.82 2.36
N PRO A 120 -0.10 18.94 2.32
CA PRO A 120 0.15 19.69 1.09
C PRO A 120 0.90 18.87 0.03
N ILE A 121 1.66 17.87 0.50
CA ILE A 121 2.39 16.91 -0.32
C ILE A 121 1.69 15.56 -0.16
N THR A 122 0.78 15.22 -1.06
CA THR A 122 -0.01 13.98 -1.02
C THR A 122 -0.01 13.29 -2.37
N ASP A 123 -0.06 11.95 -2.36
CA ASP A 123 -0.37 11.16 -3.55
C ASP A 123 -1.88 11.22 -3.84
N LEU A 124 -2.28 10.87 -5.07
CA LEU A 124 -3.66 10.78 -5.50
C LEU A 124 -4.05 9.32 -5.77
N GLU A 125 -4.99 8.82 -4.98
CA GLU A 125 -5.60 7.50 -5.16
C GLU A 125 -7.04 7.69 -5.66
N ILE A 126 -7.32 7.30 -6.92
CA ILE A 126 -8.65 7.44 -7.54
C ILE A 126 -9.11 6.19 -8.28
N GLY A 127 -10.41 5.93 -8.33
CA GLY A 127 -11.02 4.94 -9.22
C GLY A 127 -12.17 5.55 -10.01
N ILE A 128 -12.49 4.98 -11.18
CA ILE A 128 -13.61 5.42 -12.00
C ILE A 128 -14.62 4.27 -12.09
N LEU A 129 -15.83 4.53 -11.58
CA LEU A 129 -16.95 3.62 -11.68
C LEU A 129 -17.85 4.06 -12.84
N MET A 130 -18.06 3.17 -13.82
CA MET A 130 -18.91 3.42 -14.98
C MET A 130 -20.23 2.65 -14.88
N GLU A 131 -21.31 3.19 -15.44
CA GLU A 131 -22.66 2.57 -15.39
C GLU A 131 -22.66 1.17 -16.02
N ASP A 132 -22.02 1.04 -17.18
CA ASP A 132 -21.91 -0.17 -17.97
C ASP A 132 -20.53 -0.28 -18.62
N LYS A 133 -20.07 -1.51 -18.86
CA LYS A 133 -18.70 -1.80 -19.32
C LYS A 133 -18.70 -2.29 -20.77
N THR A 134 -18.82 -1.35 -21.71
CA THR A 134 -18.64 -1.56 -23.17
C THR A 134 -17.20 -1.19 -23.58
N ILE A 135 -16.78 -1.54 -24.80
CA ILE A 135 -15.47 -1.09 -25.31
C ILE A 135 -15.44 0.45 -25.35
N GLU A 136 -16.49 1.08 -25.88
CA GLU A 136 -16.58 2.55 -25.97
C GLU A 136 -16.37 3.23 -24.60
N ASN A 137 -17.11 2.80 -23.58
CA ASN A 137 -17.00 3.36 -22.23
C ASN A 137 -15.62 3.11 -21.64
N TYR A 138 -15.11 1.88 -21.77
CA TYR A 138 -13.82 1.52 -21.20
C TYR A 138 -12.68 2.31 -21.85
N CYS A 139 -12.69 2.47 -23.18
CA CYS A 139 -11.72 3.28 -23.91
C CYS A 139 -11.74 4.74 -23.44
N TYR A 140 -12.94 5.33 -23.32
CA TYR A 140 -13.09 6.72 -22.87
C TYR A 140 -12.51 6.92 -21.47
N PHE A 141 -12.90 6.10 -20.49
CA PHE A 141 -12.43 6.27 -19.11
C PHE A 141 -10.98 5.85 -18.91
N TYR A 142 -10.47 4.94 -19.74
CA TYR A 142 -9.05 4.65 -19.80
C TYR A 142 -8.26 5.87 -20.28
N GLN A 143 -8.69 6.51 -21.37
CA GLN A 143 -8.06 7.73 -21.87
C GLN A 143 -8.17 8.87 -20.86
N LEU A 144 -9.32 9.03 -20.18
CA LEU A 144 -9.46 10.03 -19.12
C LEU A 144 -8.47 9.77 -17.98
N SER A 145 -8.33 8.52 -17.52
CA SER A 145 -7.37 8.15 -16.48
C SER A 145 -5.93 8.42 -16.94
N GLN A 146 -5.61 8.15 -18.21
CA GLN A 146 -4.30 8.44 -18.79
C GLN A 146 -4.03 9.94 -18.80
N ASN A 147 -4.96 10.75 -19.32
CA ASN A 147 -4.82 12.21 -19.37
C ASN A 147 -4.61 12.82 -17.98
N ILE A 148 -5.33 12.33 -16.96
CA ILE A 148 -5.14 12.78 -15.57
C ILE A 148 -3.74 12.41 -15.10
N SER A 149 -3.30 11.17 -15.31
CA SER A 149 -1.96 10.71 -14.92
C SER A 149 -0.86 11.53 -15.59
N ASP A 150 -0.97 11.77 -16.89
CA ASP A 150 0.00 12.55 -17.68
C ASP A 150 0.03 14.02 -17.22
N ARG A 151 -1.14 14.62 -16.99
CA ARG A 151 -1.23 16.00 -16.52
C ARG A 151 -0.64 16.19 -15.13
N LEU A 152 -0.78 15.20 -14.24
CA LEU A 152 -0.11 15.19 -12.94
C LEU A 152 1.40 14.95 -13.08
N PHE A 153 1.83 14.07 -13.98
CA PHE A 153 3.24 13.85 -14.28
C PHE A 153 3.93 15.15 -14.72
N LEU A 154 3.25 15.95 -15.54
CA LEU A 154 3.72 17.26 -16.01
C LEU A 154 3.89 18.32 -14.91
N LEU A 155 3.45 18.07 -13.68
CA LEU A 155 3.72 18.94 -12.53
C LEU A 155 5.20 18.90 -12.11
N GLY A 156 5.96 17.91 -12.57
CA GLY A 156 7.38 17.78 -12.23
C GLY A 156 7.64 17.11 -10.88
N GLU A 157 6.65 16.38 -10.33
CA GLU A 157 6.67 15.90 -8.94
C GLU A 157 6.86 14.39 -8.79
N HIS A 158 7.27 13.74 -9.88
CA HIS A 158 7.55 12.31 -9.94
C HIS A 158 8.96 12.02 -9.37
N PRO A 159 9.14 10.97 -8.54
CA PRO A 159 10.44 10.62 -7.94
C PRO A 159 11.58 10.46 -8.96
N ASP A 160 11.29 9.86 -10.12
CA ASP A 160 12.29 9.68 -11.20
C ASP A 160 12.84 10.98 -11.82
N ILE A 161 12.19 12.13 -11.60
CA ILE A 161 12.71 13.46 -11.99
C ILE A 161 13.20 14.28 -10.78
N GLY A 162 13.38 13.64 -9.63
CA GLY A 162 13.79 14.30 -8.38
C GLY A 162 12.69 15.09 -7.69
N GLY A 163 11.47 15.10 -8.25
CA GLY A 163 10.28 15.68 -7.65
C GLY A 163 9.63 14.73 -6.65
N LYS A 164 8.91 15.28 -5.66
CA LYS A 164 8.06 14.48 -4.77
C LYS A 164 6.80 15.28 -4.47
N GLY A 165 5.62 14.71 -4.72
CA GLY A 165 4.37 15.40 -4.49
C GLY A 165 3.18 14.74 -5.13
N LEU A 166 2.35 15.55 -5.79
CA LEU A 166 1.05 15.14 -6.30
C LEU A 166 1.22 14.35 -7.59
N ARG A 167 0.98 13.04 -7.48
CA ARG A 167 0.97 12.09 -8.60
C ARG A 167 -0.07 11.01 -8.37
N MET A 168 -0.48 10.35 -9.45
CA MET A 168 -1.31 9.16 -9.34
C MET A 168 -0.46 8.05 -8.71
N ASP A 169 -0.99 7.29 -7.75
CA ASP A 169 -0.22 6.27 -7.03
C ASP A 169 0.40 5.23 -7.99
N GLU A 170 1.68 5.43 -8.30
CA GLU A 170 2.50 4.72 -9.31
C GLU A 170 2.62 3.22 -9.03
N ALA A 171 2.40 2.79 -7.79
CA ALA A 171 2.64 1.40 -7.44
C ALA A 171 1.47 0.48 -7.84
N ASP A 172 0.25 0.98 -7.99
CA ASP A 172 -0.89 0.08 -7.90
C ASP A 172 -2.10 0.49 -8.76
N ASN A 173 -2.22 1.75 -9.18
CA ASN A 173 -3.42 2.21 -9.90
C ASN A 173 -3.16 3.27 -10.99
N ALA A 174 -1.91 3.49 -11.38
CA ALA A 174 -1.57 4.36 -12.50
C ALA A 174 -1.72 3.59 -13.83
N PRO A 175 -2.31 4.18 -14.88
CA PRO A 175 -2.37 3.55 -16.19
C PRO A 175 -0.95 3.32 -16.76
N PRO A 176 -0.78 2.35 -17.67
CA PRO A 176 0.51 2.06 -18.28
C PRO A 176 1.12 3.29 -18.95
N HIS A 177 2.38 3.59 -18.63
CA HIS A 177 3.10 4.74 -19.17
C HIS A 177 4.55 4.36 -19.48
N LEU A 178 5.23 5.20 -20.28
CA LEU A 178 6.66 5.02 -20.57
C LEU A 178 7.48 5.33 -19.31
N ARG A 179 8.38 4.41 -18.98
CA ARG A 179 9.41 4.62 -17.96
C ARG A 179 10.28 5.79 -18.32
N PHE A 180 10.88 6.37 -17.29
CA PHE A 180 11.70 7.56 -17.43
C PHE A 180 12.81 7.48 -18.50
N PHE A 181 13.51 6.34 -18.61
CA PHE A 181 14.58 6.18 -19.61
C PHE A 181 14.06 6.12 -21.05
N ALA A 182 12.79 5.78 -21.24
CA ALA A 182 12.13 5.66 -22.54
C ALA A 182 11.16 6.82 -22.82
N ARG A 183 11.06 7.83 -21.94
CA ARG A 183 10.05 8.90 -22.02
C ARG A 183 10.12 9.75 -23.30
N ASN A 184 11.30 9.84 -23.92
CA ASN A 184 11.49 10.59 -25.18
C ASN A 184 11.48 9.66 -26.40
N ALA A 185 11.26 8.36 -26.20
CA ALA A 185 11.22 7.42 -27.30
C ALA A 185 10.00 7.71 -28.18
N THR A 186 10.19 7.74 -29.50
CA THR A 186 9.07 7.59 -30.42
C THR A 186 8.39 6.25 -30.19
N ARG A 187 7.20 6.05 -30.74
CA ARG A 187 6.49 4.77 -30.67
C ARG A 187 7.35 3.62 -31.21
N GLU A 188 8.05 3.84 -32.31
CA GLU A 188 8.94 2.85 -32.94
C GLU A 188 10.15 2.56 -32.05
N GLN A 189 10.76 3.60 -31.47
CA GLN A 189 11.88 3.45 -30.55
C GLN A 189 11.48 2.71 -29.27
N ALA A 190 10.31 3.02 -28.71
CA ALA A 190 9.80 2.34 -27.53
C ALA A 190 9.43 0.88 -27.81
N GLN A 191 8.89 0.59 -29.01
CA GLN A 191 8.65 -0.77 -29.46
C GLN A 191 9.97 -1.55 -29.61
N GLU A 192 11.01 -0.91 -30.15
CA GLU A 192 12.33 -1.53 -30.29
C GLU A 192 12.97 -1.80 -28.92
N LEU A 193 12.94 -0.82 -28.01
CA LEU A 193 13.39 -1.00 -26.63
C LEU A 193 12.68 -2.17 -25.93
N LEU A 194 11.37 -2.28 -26.12
CA LEU A 194 10.58 -3.40 -25.60
C LEU A 194 11.02 -4.73 -26.21
N ASN A 195 11.17 -4.80 -27.54
CA ASN A 195 11.60 -6.00 -28.24
C ASN A 195 12.99 -6.47 -27.77
N GLN A 196 13.93 -5.54 -27.62
CA GLN A 196 15.28 -5.81 -27.13
C GLN A 196 15.27 -6.29 -25.68
N ALA A 197 14.52 -5.62 -24.79
CA ALA A 197 14.41 -6.00 -23.39
C ALA A 197 13.84 -7.43 -23.24
N ILE A 198 12.80 -7.77 -24.02
CA ILE A 198 12.22 -9.12 -24.04
C ILE A 198 13.22 -10.14 -24.59
N LEU A 199 13.89 -9.82 -25.70
CA LEU A 199 14.83 -10.73 -26.36
C LEU A 199 16.04 -11.03 -25.46
N LYS A 200 16.56 -10.03 -24.76
CA LYS A 200 17.71 -10.12 -23.85
C LYS A 200 17.33 -10.54 -22.42
N ARG A 201 16.03 -10.66 -22.11
CA ARG A 201 15.49 -10.94 -20.76
C ARG A 201 15.87 -9.88 -19.70
N GLU A 202 16.05 -8.64 -20.16
CA GLU A 202 16.38 -7.49 -19.32
C GLU A 202 15.07 -6.81 -18.88
N PHE A 203 14.33 -7.46 -17.98
CA PHE A 203 12.98 -7.00 -17.58
C PHE A 203 12.99 -5.62 -16.88
N ASP A 204 14.12 -5.21 -16.30
CA ASP A 204 14.37 -3.88 -15.77
C ASP A 204 14.47 -2.80 -16.86
N LYS A 205 14.73 -3.20 -18.12
CA LYS A 205 14.79 -2.34 -19.31
C LYS A 205 13.52 -2.39 -20.16
N ILE A 206 12.43 -2.96 -19.65
CA ILE A 206 11.11 -2.79 -20.29
C ILE A 206 10.76 -1.29 -20.25
N PRO A 207 10.47 -0.65 -21.39
CA PRO A 207 10.26 0.79 -21.47
C PRO A 207 8.92 1.26 -20.88
N TYR A 208 8.09 0.35 -20.37
CA TYR A 208 6.78 0.65 -19.77
C TYR A 208 6.71 0.26 -18.30
N GLU A 209 5.92 1.01 -17.55
CA GLU A 209 5.49 0.69 -16.20
C GLU A 209 4.03 1.06 -15.98
N GLY A 210 3.56 1.03 -14.72
CA GLY A 210 2.15 1.20 -14.36
C GLY A 210 1.42 -0.13 -14.16
N SER A 211 0.13 -0.03 -13.82
CA SER A 211 -0.77 -1.15 -13.57
C SER A 211 -2.08 -0.96 -14.35
N ARG A 212 -3.06 -1.83 -14.14
CA ARG A 212 -4.40 -1.59 -14.66
C ARG A 212 -5.08 -0.48 -13.85
N PRO A 213 -5.59 0.59 -14.49
CA PRO A 213 -6.37 1.60 -13.77
C PRO A 213 -7.65 0.98 -13.21
N PHE A 214 -8.13 1.51 -12.09
CA PHE A 214 -9.37 1.11 -11.43
C PHE A 214 -10.59 1.59 -12.20
N LEU A 215 -10.86 0.88 -13.31
CA LEU A 215 -12.00 1.08 -14.20
C LEU A 215 -12.94 -0.12 -14.06
N ALA A 216 -14.10 0.10 -13.46
CA ALA A 216 -15.01 -0.97 -13.13
C ALA A 216 -16.46 -0.47 -13.09
N THR A 217 -17.42 -1.38 -13.14
CA THR A 217 -18.79 -1.07 -12.71
C THR A 217 -18.88 -1.05 -11.17
N PRO A 218 -19.94 -0.46 -10.58
CA PRO A 218 -20.21 -0.59 -9.14
C PRO A 218 -20.17 -2.03 -8.62
N GLU A 219 -20.72 -2.97 -9.37
CA GLU A 219 -20.76 -4.40 -9.06
C GLU A 219 -19.37 -5.02 -9.04
N GLU A 220 -18.57 -4.78 -10.09
CA GLU A 220 -17.21 -5.30 -10.18
C GLU A 220 -16.33 -4.74 -9.07
N PHE A 221 -16.39 -3.43 -8.82
CA PHE A 221 -15.56 -2.81 -7.80
C PHE A 221 -15.97 -3.23 -6.37
N ALA A 222 -17.27 -3.37 -6.10
CA ALA A 222 -17.77 -3.91 -4.84
C ALA A 222 -17.33 -5.36 -4.60
N SER A 223 -17.11 -6.15 -5.65
CA SER A 223 -16.64 -7.54 -5.54
C SER A 223 -15.24 -7.65 -4.93
N TYR A 224 -14.40 -6.63 -5.04
CA TYR A 224 -13.06 -6.61 -4.44
C TYR A 224 -13.11 -6.69 -2.91
N SER A 225 -14.24 -6.32 -2.31
CA SER A 225 -14.49 -6.41 -0.87
C SER A 225 -14.80 -7.84 -0.39
N HIS A 226 -14.80 -8.84 -1.26
CA HIS A 226 -14.99 -10.24 -0.84
C HIS A 226 -13.81 -10.78 -0.02
N PRO A 227 -14.04 -11.63 1.00
CA PRO A 227 -12.99 -12.17 1.88
C PRO A 227 -11.88 -12.90 1.10
N ASN A 228 -12.28 -13.63 0.06
CA ASN A 228 -11.38 -14.36 -0.85
C ASN A 228 -11.63 -13.91 -2.28
N PHE A 229 -11.57 -12.60 -2.54
CA PHE A 229 -11.70 -12.11 -3.90
C PHE A 229 -10.69 -12.81 -4.81
N THR A 230 -11.23 -13.59 -5.73
CA THR A 230 -10.52 -14.32 -6.77
C THR A 230 -11.29 -14.13 -8.06
N GLN A 231 -10.60 -14.23 -9.18
CA GLN A 231 -11.22 -14.16 -10.49
C GLN A 231 -11.46 -15.56 -11.04
N ASN A 232 -12.70 -15.82 -11.43
CA ASN A 232 -13.01 -17.02 -12.19
C ASN A 232 -12.49 -16.86 -13.63
N LYS A 233 -11.28 -17.38 -13.88
CA LYS A 233 -10.59 -17.29 -15.18
C LYS A 233 -11.42 -17.88 -16.33
N LYS A 234 -12.17 -18.96 -16.07
CA LYS A 234 -13.04 -19.59 -17.08
C LYS A 234 -14.21 -18.68 -17.43
N LEU A 235 -14.84 -18.07 -16.42
CA LEU A 235 -15.93 -17.10 -16.63
C LEU A 235 -15.43 -15.88 -17.40
N LEU A 236 -14.30 -15.29 -17.02
CA LEU A 236 -13.71 -14.16 -17.73
C LEU A 236 -13.43 -14.50 -19.22
N ALA A 237 -12.85 -15.67 -19.49
CA ALA A 237 -12.58 -16.12 -20.85
C ALA A 237 -13.88 -16.35 -21.65
N LYS A 238 -14.92 -16.89 -21.00
CA LYS A 238 -16.25 -17.08 -21.59
C LYS A 238 -16.90 -15.73 -21.93
N THR A 239 -16.99 -14.81 -20.96
CA THR A 239 -17.53 -13.46 -21.16
C THR A 239 -16.79 -12.73 -22.27
N ARG A 240 -15.46 -12.81 -22.31
CA ARG A 240 -14.67 -12.21 -23.39
C ARG A 240 -15.04 -12.73 -24.78
N ARG A 241 -15.26 -14.05 -24.92
CA ARG A 241 -15.68 -14.67 -26.19
C ARG A 241 -17.10 -14.24 -26.58
N GLU A 242 -18.00 -14.17 -25.63
CA GLU A 242 -19.40 -13.73 -25.85
C GLU A 242 -19.45 -12.27 -26.30
N GLN A 243 -18.66 -11.40 -25.66
CA GLN A 243 -18.58 -9.98 -26.02
C GLN A 243 -17.86 -9.73 -27.36
N TYR A 244 -16.95 -10.62 -27.78
CA TYR A 244 -16.18 -10.44 -29.01
C TYR A 244 -17.07 -10.22 -30.23
N GLN A 245 -18.03 -11.11 -30.47
CA GLN A 245 -18.88 -11.00 -31.66
C GLN A 245 -19.79 -9.76 -31.58
N ILE A 246 -20.27 -9.42 -30.38
CA ILE A 246 -21.13 -8.26 -30.15
C ILE A 246 -20.37 -6.98 -30.49
N GLU A 247 -19.19 -6.80 -29.91
CA GLU A 247 -18.39 -5.60 -30.07
C GLU A 247 -17.77 -5.50 -31.48
N LEU A 248 -17.38 -6.62 -32.09
CA LEU A 248 -16.93 -6.64 -33.49
C LEU A 248 -18.05 -6.19 -34.44
N ASN A 249 -19.26 -6.71 -34.27
CA ASN A 249 -20.40 -6.32 -35.09
C ASN A 249 -20.75 -4.84 -34.93
N LYS A 250 -20.62 -4.29 -33.71
CA LYS A 250 -20.78 -2.85 -33.46
C LYS A 250 -19.68 -2.06 -34.17
N ALA A 251 -18.42 -2.45 -34.00
CA ALA A 251 -17.27 -1.75 -34.57
C ALA A 251 -17.27 -1.75 -36.10
N LEU A 252 -17.67 -2.84 -36.75
CA LEU A 252 -17.81 -2.92 -38.21
C LEU A 252 -18.95 -2.04 -38.76
N LYS A 253 -19.97 -1.76 -37.94
CA LYS A 253 -21.12 -0.91 -38.32
C LYS A 253 -20.92 0.56 -37.92
N ASP A 254 -19.89 0.87 -37.14
CA ASP A 254 -19.60 2.25 -36.72
C ASP A 254 -19.25 3.11 -37.96
N PRO A 255 -19.92 4.25 -38.18
CA PRO A 255 -19.59 5.18 -39.27
C PRO A 255 -18.10 5.58 -39.32
N LYS A 256 -17.42 5.66 -38.17
CA LYS A 256 -15.96 5.96 -38.09
C LYS A 256 -15.12 4.90 -38.80
N ASN A 257 -15.58 3.65 -38.80
CA ASN A 257 -14.90 2.52 -39.40
C ASN A 257 -15.38 2.20 -40.82
N ALA A 258 -16.34 2.96 -41.37
CA ALA A 258 -16.95 2.66 -42.67
C ALA A 258 -15.96 2.56 -43.84
N LYS A 259 -14.82 3.26 -43.77
CA LYS A 259 -13.74 3.12 -44.76
C LYS A 259 -12.90 1.86 -44.54
N LEU A 260 -12.49 1.61 -43.29
CA LEU A 260 -11.68 0.43 -42.92
C LEU A 260 -12.46 -0.87 -43.11
N ALA A 261 -13.74 -0.90 -42.79
CA ALA A 261 -14.60 -2.08 -42.90
C ALA A 261 -14.83 -2.55 -44.36
N LYS A 262 -14.42 -1.76 -45.36
CA LYS A 262 -14.52 -2.12 -46.79
C LYS A 262 -13.37 -2.99 -47.29
N THR A 263 -12.23 -2.98 -46.61
CA THR A 263 -11.05 -3.76 -47.02
C THR A 263 -10.80 -4.92 -46.06
N THR A 264 -10.15 -5.97 -46.54
CA THR A 264 -9.79 -7.13 -45.71
C THR A 264 -8.81 -6.71 -44.60
N GLU A 265 -7.83 -5.88 -44.94
CA GLU A 265 -6.82 -5.36 -44.02
C GLU A 265 -7.46 -4.45 -42.96
N GLY A 266 -8.38 -3.57 -43.35
CA GLY A 266 -9.07 -2.67 -42.43
C GLY A 266 -10.03 -3.41 -41.50
N ARG A 267 -10.70 -4.48 -41.97
CA ARG A 267 -11.47 -5.38 -41.09
C ARG A 267 -10.58 -6.07 -40.07
N LYS A 268 -9.42 -6.60 -40.49
CA LYS A 268 -8.45 -7.20 -39.58
C LYS A 268 -7.93 -6.20 -38.54
N GLN A 269 -7.77 -4.93 -38.93
CA GLN A 269 -7.41 -3.86 -37.99
C GLN A 269 -8.49 -3.65 -36.93
N ILE A 270 -9.77 -3.58 -37.33
CA ILE A 270 -10.91 -3.46 -36.41
C ILE A 270 -10.99 -4.68 -35.47
N GLU A 271 -10.83 -5.89 -36.00
CA GLU A 271 -10.80 -7.12 -35.21
C GLU A 271 -9.70 -7.11 -34.14
N ASN A 272 -8.49 -6.68 -34.52
CA ASN A 272 -7.36 -6.57 -33.60
C ASN A 272 -7.62 -5.54 -32.49
N GLU A 273 -8.24 -4.41 -32.82
CA GLU A 273 -8.62 -3.38 -31.83
C GLU A 273 -9.66 -3.90 -30.84
N VAL A 274 -10.71 -4.55 -31.35
CA VAL A 274 -11.75 -5.17 -30.51
C VAL A 274 -11.14 -6.23 -29.60
N HIS A 275 -10.27 -7.08 -30.13
CA HIS A 275 -9.54 -8.07 -29.35
C HIS A 275 -8.68 -7.43 -28.25
N PHE A 276 -7.96 -6.36 -28.57
CA PHE A 276 -7.13 -5.64 -27.62
C PHE A 276 -7.94 -5.11 -26.44
N TRP A 277 -9.02 -4.37 -26.70
CA TRP A 277 -9.81 -3.76 -25.63
C TRP A 277 -10.53 -4.79 -24.77
N LEU A 278 -11.07 -5.85 -25.39
CA LEU A 278 -11.66 -6.96 -24.64
C LEU A 278 -10.62 -7.69 -23.77
N ASN A 279 -9.37 -7.76 -24.20
CA ASN A 279 -8.29 -8.27 -23.36
C ASN A 279 -8.00 -7.32 -22.18
N GLN A 280 -8.00 -6.00 -22.35
CA GLN A 280 -7.82 -5.07 -21.22
C GLN A 280 -8.98 -5.17 -20.22
N MET A 281 -10.21 -5.29 -20.71
CA MET A 281 -11.41 -5.39 -19.89
C MET A 281 -11.48 -6.71 -19.10
N TYR A 282 -11.14 -7.84 -19.73
CA TYR A 282 -11.43 -9.18 -19.20
C TYR A 282 -10.21 -10.07 -18.96
N ARG A 283 -8.96 -9.60 -19.17
CA ARG A 283 -7.79 -10.41 -18.78
C ARG A 283 -7.76 -10.58 -17.26
N PRO A 284 -7.36 -11.78 -16.76
CA PRO A 284 -7.11 -11.96 -15.34
C PRO A 284 -6.09 -10.96 -14.80
N PHE A 285 -6.22 -10.64 -13.53
CA PHE A 285 -5.27 -9.85 -12.78
C PHE A 285 -3.95 -10.61 -12.66
N SER A 286 -2.86 -9.87 -12.82
CA SER A 286 -1.54 -10.31 -12.39
C SER A 286 -1.50 -10.49 -10.88
N ALA A 287 -0.46 -11.15 -10.35
CA ALA A 287 -0.30 -11.28 -8.91
C ALA A 287 -0.23 -9.93 -8.18
N ARG A 288 0.37 -8.90 -8.82
CA ARG A 288 0.39 -7.52 -8.31
C ARG A 288 -1.01 -6.95 -8.29
N GLU A 289 -1.69 -6.91 -9.44
CA GLU A 289 -3.07 -6.37 -9.57
C GLU A 289 -4.07 -7.06 -8.63
N LEU A 290 -3.92 -8.37 -8.38
CA LEU A 290 -4.78 -9.09 -7.45
C LEU A 290 -4.53 -8.67 -5.99
N ARG A 291 -3.27 -8.45 -5.59
CA ARG A 291 -2.95 -7.89 -4.27
C ARG A 291 -3.53 -6.48 -4.16
N THR A 292 -3.34 -5.65 -5.18
CA THR A 292 -3.86 -4.29 -5.25
C THR A 292 -5.37 -4.24 -5.13
N ALA A 293 -6.11 -5.09 -5.86
CA ALA A 293 -7.56 -5.17 -5.77
C ALA A 293 -8.01 -5.65 -4.38
N ASN A 294 -7.33 -6.65 -3.81
CA ASN A 294 -7.59 -7.09 -2.44
C ASN A 294 -7.33 -5.99 -1.41
N ASP A 295 -6.24 -5.23 -1.56
CA ASP A 295 -5.91 -4.10 -0.69
C ASP A 295 -6.91 -2.96 -0.86
N ALA A 296 -7.31 -2.64 -2.09
CA ALA A 296 -8.35 -1.67 -2.40
C ALA A 296 -9.71 -2.06 -1.84
N GLY A 297 -10.06 -3.34 -1.80
CA GLY A 297 -11.32 -3.83 -1.24
C GLY A 297 -11.30 -3.98 0.29
N LYS A 298 -10.15 -4.34 0.88
CA LYS A 298 -10.05 -4.73 2.30
C LYS A 298 -9.38 -3.70 3.19
N ARG A 299 -8.29 -3.08 2.72
CA ARG A 299 -7.49 -2.09 3.47
C ARG A 299 -8.00 -0.68 3.19
N LEU A 300 -8.04 -0.29 1.92
CA LEU A 300 -8.50 1.03 1.49
C LEU A 300 -10.03 1.08 1.30
N GLY A 301 -10.68 -0.08 1.13
CA GLY A 301 -12.12 -0.22 0.86
C GLY A 301 -13.05 0.32 1.93
N ARG A 302 -12.48 0.62 3.10
CA ARG A 302 -13.15 1.23 4.25
C ARG A 302 -13.31 2.73 4.06
N ASN A 303 -12.36 3.36 3.37
CA ASN A 303 -12.22 4.79 3.23
C ASN A 303 -12.31 5.20 1.77
N MET A 304 -13.52 5.47 1.30
CA MET A 304 -13.78 5.90 -0.07
C MET A 304 -14.78 7.05 -0.07
N ALA A 305 -14.48 8.10 -0.82
CA ALA A 305 -15.36 9.26 -0.96
C ALA A 305 -15.65 9.52 -2.44
N LEU A 306 -16.82 10.08 -2.71
CA LEU A 306 -17.12 10.67 -4.02
C LEU A 306 -16.17 11.84 -4.25
N LEU A 307 -15.46 11.83 -5.38
CA LEU A 307 -14.64 12.95 -5.84
C LEU A 307 -15.38 13.76 -6.92
N ASN A 308 -15.90 13.06 -7.94
CA ASN A 308 -16.59 13.66 -9.09
C ASN A 308 -17.69 12.75 -9.65
N GLY A 309 -18.64 13.31 -10.41
CA GLY A 309 -19.61 12.55 -11.20
C GLY A 309 -20.92 12.19 -10.46
N ASN A 310 -21.52 11.08 -10.86
CA ASN A 310 -22.89 10.72 -10.51
C ASN A 310 -23.02 10.15 -9.07
N GLN A 311 -23.73 10.87 -8.20
CA GLN A 311 -23.97 10.47 -6.80
C GLN A 311 -24.76 9.17 -6.67
N ALA A 312 -25.76 8.92 -7.55
CA ALA A 312 -26.57 7.70 -7.47
C ALA A 312 -25.74 6.45 -7.78
N LEU A 313 -24.81 6.54 -8.74
CA LEU A 313 -23.88 5.46 -9.08
C LEU A 313 -22.90 5.18 -7.92
N TYR A 314 -22.38 6.22 -7.26
CA TYR A 314 -21.59 6.07 -6.04
C TYR A 314 -22.41 5.41 -4.92
N ASN A 315 -23.65 5.85 -4.69
CA ASN A 315 -24.53 5.27 -3.67
C ASN A 315 -24.82 3.79 -3.95
N LYS A 316 -25.05 3.42 -5.22
CA LYS A 316 -25.20 2.03 -5.66
C LYS A 316 -23.96 1.21 -5.30
N PHE A 317 -22.77 1.71 -5.63
CA PHE A 317 -21.50 1.07 -5.25
C PHE A 317 -21.39 0.87 -3.73
N ILE A 318 -21.64 1.92 -2.94
CA ILE A 318 -21.57 1.83 -1.48
C ILE A 318 -22.57 0.78 -0.97
N ALA A 319 -23.81 0.75 -1.46
CA ALA A 319 -24.80 -0.25 -1.04
C ALA A 319 -24.35 -1.69 -1.35
N LEU A 320 -23.82 -1.95 -2.54
CA LEU A 320 -23.30 -3.26 -2.94
C LEU A 320 -22.11 -3.70 -2.07
N ARG A 321 -21.19 -2.76 -1.80
CA ARG A 321 -20.03 -2.98 -0.93
C ARG A 321 -20.47 -3.30 0.51
N GLU A 322 -21.41 -2.53 1.05
CA GLU A 322 -21.95 -2.73 2.40
C GLU A 322 -22.63 -4.10 2.53
N LYS A 323 -23.36 -4.57 1.51
CA LYS A 323 -23.93 -5.92 1.47
C LYS A 323 -22.85 -7.00 1.58
N ASN A 324 -21.68 -6.79 0.97
CA ASN A 324 -20.56 -7.73 1.10
C ASN A 324 -19.97 -7.74 2.52
N PHE A 325 -19.87 -6.58 3.17
CA PHE A 325 -19.38 -6.47 4.54
C PHE A 325 -20.33 -7.03 5.60
N GLN A 326 -21.63 -7.09 5.33
CA GLN A 326 -22.64 -7.66 6.23
C GLN A 326 -22.71 -9.19 6.20
N ARG A 327 -22.01 -9.86 5.27
CA ARG A 327 -22.00 -11.33 5.19
C ARG A 327 -21.41 -11.92 6.46
N LYS A 328 -22.12 -12.87 7.06
CA LYS A 328 -21.63 -13.66 8.20
C LYS A 328 -20.61 -14.69 7.73
N GLU A 329 -19.56 -14.87 8.51
CA GLU A 329 -18.58 -15.93 8.34
C GLU A 329 -18.86 -17.09 9.30
N ALA A 330 -18.09 -18.18 9.19
CA ALA A 330 -18.31 -19.40 9.96
C ALA A 330 -18.32 -19.19 11.49
N ASN A 331 -17.63 -18.16 11.98
CA ASN A 331 -17.59 -17.79 13.40
C ASN A 331 -18.80 -16.93 13.85
N GLY A 332 -19.83 -16.77 13.01
CA GLY A 332 -21.03 -15.99 13.28
C GLY A 332 -20.88 -14.46 13.18
N LYS A 333 -19.64 -13.95 13.12
CA LYS A 333 -19.35 -12.52 12.93
C LYS A 333 -19.42 -12.14 11.46
N THR A 334 -19.71 -10.87 11.20
CA THR A 334 -19.71 -10.33 9.84
C THR A 334 -18.28 -10.10 9.34
N LEU A 335 -18.10 -10.04 8.02
CA LEU A 335 -16.83 -9.65 7.41
C LEU A 335 -16.34 -8.28 7.92
N ARG A 336 -17.27 -7.33 8.12
CA ARG A 336 -17.01 -6.03 8.75
C ARG A 336 -16.34 -6.16 10.12
N GLN A 337 -16.68 -7.21 10.88
CA GLN A 337 -16.17 -7.41 12.22
C GLN A 337 -14.85 -8.20 12.22
N ASN A 338 -14.73 -9.23 11.39
CA ASN A 338 -13.53 -10.08 11.36
C ASN A 338 -12.33 -9.40 10.69
N MET A 339 -12.54 -8.75 9.55
CA MET A 339 -11.46 -8.15 8.75
C MET A 339 -10.62 -7.13 9.52
N PRO A 340 -11.20 -6.11 10.19
CA PRO A 340 -10.39 -5.11 10.88
C PRO A 340 -9.69 -5.69 12.12
N LYS A 341 -10.30 -6.63 12.85
CA LYS A 341 -9.64 -7.32 13.96
C LYS A 341 -8.45 -8.15 13.50
N ALA A 342 -8.60 -8.92 12.42
CA ALA A 342 -7.51 -9.73 11.88
C ALA A 342 -6.34 -8.85 11.40
N LYS A 343 -6.64 -7.75 10.69
CA LYS A 343 -5.64 -6.78 10.24
C LYS A 343 -4.92 -6.12 11.42
N MET A 344 -5.65 -5.72 12.46
CA MET A 344 -5.05 -5.10 13.64
C MET A 344 -4.18 -6.08 14.42
N ALA A 345 -4.57 -7.35 14.51
CA ALA A 345 -3.75 -8.39 15.14
C ALA A 345 -2.44 -8.65 14.38
N GLU A 346 -2.45 -8.54 13.04
CA GLU A 346 -1.25 -8.56 12.21
C GLU A 346 -0.36 -7.35 12.51
N ASP A 347 -0.89 -6.12 12.50
CA ASP A 347 -0.11 -4.91 12.76
C ASP A 347 0.51 -4.91 14.18
N VAL A 348 -0.25 -5.35 15.18
CA VAL A 348 0.25 -5.51 16.57
C VAL A 348 1.42 -6.51 16.61
N ARG A 349 1.29 -7.65 15.91
CA ARG A 349 2.34 -8.67 15.85
C ARG A 349 3.59 -8.12 15.17
N ASP A 350 3.44 -7.42 14.06
CA ASP A 350 4.55 -6.84 13.32
C ASP A 350 5.30 -5.80 14.15
N VAL A 351 4.59 -4.97 14.92
CA VAL A 351 5.21 -4.00 15.85
C VAL A 351 5.98 -4.72 16.96
N ILE A 352 5.41 -5.76 17.58
CA ILE A 352 6.08 -6.57 18.60
C ILE A 352 7.34 -7.24 18.02
N GLN A 353 7.23 -7.85 16.84
CA GLN A 353 8.32 -8.59 16.22
C GLN A 353 9.49 -7.67 15.84
N LYS A 354 9.21 -6.43 15.41
CA LYS A 354 10.27 -5.46 15.11
C LYS A 354 10.98 -4.97 16.38
N GLY A 355 10.28 -4.87 17.50
CA GLY A 355 10.83 -4.56 18.83
C GLY A 355 11.41 -3.15 19.03
N LYS A 356 11.57 -2.35 17.97
CA LYS A 356 12.25 -1.04 17.99
C LYS A 356 11.32 0.16 18.03
N SER A 357 10.01 -0.05 17.96
CA SER A 357 9.05 1.05 17.88
C SER A 357 8.80 1.69 19.25
N VAL A 358 8.54 2.99 19.27
CA VAL A 358 8.16 3.76 20.48
C VAL A 358 7.02 3.13 21.29
N TYR A 359 6.11 2.38 20.63
CA TYR A 359 5.04 1.61 21.27
C TYR A 359 5.54 0.50 22.21
N ILE A 360 6.74 -0.02 21.95
CA ILE A 360 7.35 -1.14 22.68
C ILE A 360 8.45 -0.63 23.61
N THR A 361 9.36 0.18 23.09
CA THR A 361 10.54 0.66 23.85
C THR A 361 10.16 1.67 24.92
N GLY A 362 9.12 2.49 24.68
CA GLY A 362 8.83 3.64 25.53
C GLY A 362 9.88 4.75 25.45
N GLU A 363 10.77 4.68 24.47
CA GLU A 363 11.92 5.57 24.32
C GLU A 363 12.03 6.04 22.86
N LEU A 364 12.54 7.26 22.67
CA LEU A 364 12.91 7.76 21.33
C LEU A 364 14.23 7.12 20.92
N GLY A 365 14.30 6.62 19.68
CA GLY A 365 15.56 6.25 19.05
C GLY A 365 16.32 7.46 18.49
N LYS A 366 17.42 7.19 17.79
CA LYS A 366 18.26 8.18 17.07
C LYS A 366 17.46 9.08 16.12
N THR A 367 16.52 8.45 15.41
CA THR A 367 15.59 9.13 14.50
C THR A 367 14.17 8.64 14.72
N LEU A 368 13.19 9.38 14.20
CA LEU A 368 11.79 9.00 14.21
C LEU A 368 11.13 9.29 12.86
N ASP A 369 10.49 8.28 12.28
CA ASP A 369 9.61 8.46 11.12
C ASP A 369 8.18 8.78 11.61
N ILE A 370 7.80 10.06 11.55
CA ILE A 370 6.50 10.56 12.05
C ILE A 370 5.34 9.78 11.39
N LYS A 371 5.40 9.54 10.08
CA LYS A 371 4.33 8.87 9.33
C LYS A 371 4.20 7.42 9.78
N ARG A 372 5.31 6.68 9.88
CA ARG A 372 5.29 5.24 10.17
C ARG A 372 5.14 4.92 11.64
N GLU A 373 5.75 5.72 12.52
CA GLU A 373 5.85 5.41 13.95
C GLU A 373 4.79 6.12 14.79
N LEU A 374 4.40 7.35 14.46
CA LEU A 374 3.37 8.06 15.23
C LEU A 374 2.00 7.98 14.56
N TYR A 375 1.91 8.36 13.29
CA TYR A 375 0.62 8.56 12.63
C TYR A 375 -0.06 7.25 12.20
N ARG A 376 0.65 6.37 11.47
CA ARG A 376 0.03 5.26 10.74
C ARG A 376 -0.61 4.22 11.65
N PHE A 377 0.03 3.83 12.74
CA PHE A 377 -0.54 2.81 13.63
C PHE A 377 -1.85 3.30 14.27
N VAL A 378 -1.86 4.54 14.77
CA VAL A 378 -3.05 5.15 15.37
C VAL A 378 -4.16 5.35 14.35
N GLU A 379 -3.83 5.82 13.14
CA GLU A 379 -4.79 5.91 12.03
C GLU A 379 -5.41 4.54 11.69
N GLN A 380 -4.59 3.50 11.56
CA GLN A 380 -5.08 2.15 11.30
C GLN A 380 -5.94 1.65 12.45
N PHE A 381 -5.53 1.83 13.71
CA PHE A 381 -6.30 1.39 14.87
C PHE A 381 -7.69 2.05 14.92
N VAL A 382 -7.75 3.37 14.77
CA VAL A 382 -8.99 4.15 14.83
C VAL A 382 -9.89 3.84 13.64
N THR A 383 -9.37 3.79 12.42
CA THR A 383 -10.18 3.47 11.23
C THR A 383 -10.67 2.02 11.26
N ASN A 384 -9.89 1.08 11.78
CA ASN A 384 -10.32 -0.30 12.05
C ASN A 384 -11.49 -0.35 13.04
N LEU A 385 -11.42 0.39 14.15
CA LEU A 385 -12.50 0.47 15.13
C LEU A 385 -13.77 1.09 14.54
N GLY A 386 -13.64 2.23 13.86
CA GLY A 386 -14.77 2.89 13.21
C GLY A 386 -15.44 1.99 12.19
N PHE A 387 -14.64 1.29 11.36
CA PHE A 387 -15.15 0.34 10.39
C PHE A 387 -15.86 -0.85 11.04
N TYR A 388 -15.29 -1.43 12.10
CA TYR A 388 -15.88 -2.53 12.89
C TYR A 388 -17.26 -2.17 13.44
N HIS A 389 -17.41 -0.95 13.97
CA HIS A 389 -18.66 -0.44 14.52
C HIS A 389 -19.61 0.17 13.47
N GLY A 390 -19.29 0.04 12.19
CA GLY A 390 -20.17 0.48 11.09
C GLY A 390 -20.35 1.99 10.99
N LEU A 391 -19.38 2.77 11.47
CA LEU A 391 -19.42 4.23 11.38
C LEU A 391 -19.33 4.70 9.92
N LYS A 392 -20.02 5.80 9.62
CA LYS A 392 -20.04 6.40 8.27
C LYS A 392 -18.98 7.49 8.09
N VAL A 393 -18.52 8.09 9.20
CA VAL A 393 -17.39 9.02 9.18
C VAL A 393 -16.08 8.27 8.97
N GLN A 394 -15.15 8.90 8.25
CA GLN A 394 -13.88 8.29 7.85
C GLN A 394 -12.65 9.00 8.45
N ASN A 395 -12.81 10.26 8.88
CA ASN A 395 -11.76 11.01 9.55
C ASN A 395 -11.50 10.43 10.94
N THR A 396 -10.24 10.19 11.28
CA THR A 396 -9.83 9.55 12.54
C THR A 396 -10.34 10.31 13.77
N PHE A 397 -10.20 11.64 13.79
CA PHE A 397 -10.71 12.45 14.91
C PHE A 397 -12.22 12.31 15.07
N ASP A 398 -12.98 12.43 13.97
CA ASP A 398 -14.45 12.31 14.00
C ASP A 398 -14.90 10.89 14.42
N ILE A 399 -14.15 9.85 14.02
CA ILE A 399 -14.37 8.47 14.46
C ILE A 399 -14.22 8.36 15.98
N VAL A 400 -13.14 8.93 16.56
CA VAL A 400 -12.91 8.89 18.01
C VAL A 400 -14.08 9.53 18.77
N GLN A 401 -14.57 10.69 18.30
CA GLN A 401 -15.72 11.35 18.91
C GLN A 401 -16.99 10.50 18.85
N GLN A 402 -17.25 9.82 17.73
CA GLN A 402 -18.40 8.92 17.62
C GLN A 402 -18.26 7.66 18.49
N LEU A 403 -17.06 7.11 18.63
CA LEU A 403 -16.81 5.97 19.51
C LEU A 403 -16.93 6.35 20.99
N LYS A 404 -16.52 7.56 21.37
CA LYS A 404 -16.78 8.16 22.70
C LYS A 404 -18.28 8.27 22.96
N ALA A 405 -19.02 8.88 22.04
CA ALA A 405 -20.47 9.04 22.15
C ALA A 405 -21.24 7.70 22.24
N LYS A 406 -20.71 6.64 21.61
CA LYS A 406 -21.26 5.28 21.69
C LYS A 406 -20.81 4.49 22.94
N GLY A 407 -19.98 5.06 23.81
CA GLY A 407 -19.47 4.38 25.00
C GLY A 407 -18.54 3.20 24.71
N ILE A 408 -17.93 3.17 23.52
CA ILE A 408 -16.91 2.19 23.13
C ILE A 408 -15.54 2.58 23.70
N LEU A 409 -15.23 3.88 23.67
CA LEU A 409 -14.07 4.46 24.33
C LEU A 409 -14.52 5.17 25.60
N SER A 410 -13.76 5.05 26.69
CA SER A 410 -13.97 5.90 27.85
C SER A 410 -13.72 7.38 27.47
N PRO A 411 -14.38 8.35 28.13
CA PRO A 411 -14.15 9.77 27.87
C PRO A 411 -12.68 10.16 27.95
N ALA A 412 -11.98 9.70 28.99
CA ALA A 412 -10.56 10.00 29.23
C ALA A 412 -9.65 9.42 28.13
N PHE A 413 -9.87 8.17 27.71
CA PHE A 413 -9.06 7.57 26.65
C PHE A 413 -9.34 8.20 25.28
N ALA A 414 -10.59 8.54 25.00
CA ALA A 414 -10.95 9.26 23.77
C ALA A 414 -10.30 10.65 23.70
N GLU A 415 -10.17 11.36 24.82
CA GLU A 415 -9.46 12.64 24.90
C GLU A 415 -7.97 12.49 24.62
N LYS A 416 -7.29 11.53 25.28
CA LYS A 416 -5.88 11.21 25.01
C LYS A 416 -5.65 10.85 23.53
N LEU A 417 -6.52 10.03 22.96
CA LEU A 417 -6.43 9.60 21.57
C LEU A 417 -6.66 10.75 20.58
N SER A 418 -7.63 11.64 20.87
CA SER A 418 -7.89 12.83 20.07
C SER A 418 -6.69 13.79 20.08
N ASP A 419 -6.11 14.00 21.26
CA ASP A 419 -4.93 14.84 21.46
C ASP A 419 -3.68 14.26 20.77
N PHE A 420 -3.49 12.94 20.83
CA PHE A 420 -2.43 12.26 20.09
C PHE A 420 -2.59 12.40 18.56
N ILE A 421 -3.82 12.27 18.03
CA ILE A 421 -4.11 12.49 16.61
C ILE A 421 -3.81 13.94 16.21
N GLN A 422 -4.20 14.89 17.06
CA GLN A 422 -3.98 16.32 16.87
C GLN A 422 -2.48 16.64 16.80
N PHE A 423 -1.69 16.08 17.72
CA PHE A 423 -0.24 16.24 17.78
C PHE A 423 0.49 15.56 16.61
N SER A 424 0.23 14.27 16.36
CA SER A 424 0.89 13.51 15.29
C SER A 424 0.56 14.05 13.90
N SER A 425 -0.68 14.50 13.68
CA SER A 425 -1.07 15.19 12.43
C SER A 425 -0.34 16.52 12.28
N GLY A 426 -0.20 17.29 13.37
CA GLY A 426 0.55 18.54 13.39
C GLY A 426 2.02 18.36 13.01
N LEU A 427 2.71 17.42 13.65
CA LEU A 427 4.09 17.07 13.32
C LEU A 427 4.24 16.65 11.86
N ARG A 428 3.31 15.84 11.34
CA ARG A 428 3.33 15.40 9.94
C ARG A 428 3.13 16.56 8.96
N LEU A 429 2.24 17.50 9.27
CA LEU A 429 2.02 18.68 8.42
C LEU A 429 3.22 19.63 8.48
N LYS A 430 3.79 19.86 9.66
CA LYS A 430 5.00 20.65 9.89
C LYS A 430 6.20 20.06 9.14
N GLU A 431 6.37 18.74 9.21
CA GLU A 431 7.38 18.01 8.44
C GLU A 431 7.26 18.37 6.96
N GLN A 432 6.09 18.16 6.36
CA GLN A 432 5.85 18.46 4.95
C GLN A 432 6.04 19.92 4.59
N SER A 433 5.72 20.88 5.48
CA SER A 433 5.94 22.31 5.20
C SER A 433 7.42 22.70 5.20
N VAL A 434 8.24 22.01 5.99
CA VAL A 434 9.69 22.27 6.05
C VAL A 434 10.40 21.57 4.90
N ILE A 435 10.14 20.27 4.71
CA ILE A 435 10.93 19.42 3.81
C ILE A 435 10.34 19.36 2.40
N LYS A 436 9.09 19.83 2.22
CA LYS A 436 8.34 19.83 0.96
C LYS A 436 8.24 18.44 0.30
N ARG A 437 8.25 17.38 1.12
CA ARG A 437 8.27 15.95 0.75
C ARG A 437 7.48 15.15 1.81
N GLN A 438 7.10 13.90 1.52
CA GLN A 438 6.47 13.01 2.51
C GLN A 438 7.50 12.12 3.22
N GLY A 439 7.42 12.07 4.56
CA GLY A 439 7.79 10.93 5.40
C GLY A 439 9.25 10.50 5.36
N PHE A 440 10.08 11.14 6.21
CA PHE A 440 11.46 10.74 6.43
C PHE A 440 11.75 10.66 7.93
N ALA A 441 12.71 9.81 8.29
CA ALA A 441 13.16 9.73 9.67
C ALA A 441 13.94 11.01 10.01
N SER A 442 13.49 11.75 11.01
CA SER A 442 14.09 13.01 11.44
C SER A 442 14.95 12.81 12.68
N TYR A 443 16.06 13.54 12.78
CA TYR A 443 17.01 13.44 13.91
C TYR A 443 16.58 14.28 15.10
N PHE A 444 16.95 13.84 16.30
CA PHE A 444 16.73 14.56 17.55
C PHE A 444 18.00 15.18 18.13
N ASP A 445 19.14 14.52 17.95
CA ASP A 445 20.42 14.88 18.54
C ASP A 445 21.45 15.25 17.47
N GLN A 446 22.26 16.28 17.76
CA GLN A 446 23.23 16.85 16.83
C GLN A 446 24.47 15.96 16.66
N ALA A 447 24.96 15.34 17.73
CA ALA A 447 26.14 14.47 17.66
C ALA A 447 25.83 13.21 16.84
N GLU A 448 24.66 12.62 17.07
CA GLU A 448 24.14 11.50 16.29
C GLU A 448 23.98 11.81 14.80
N PHE A 449 23.51 13.02 14.48
CA PHE A 449 23.39 13.50 13.11
C PHE A 449 24.76 13.71 12.46
N ASP A 450 25.70 14.33 13.18
CA ASP A 450 27.03 14.63 12.66
C ASP A 450 27.83 13.34 12.39
N GLU A 451 27.70 12.32 13.24
CA GLU A 451 28.28 10.99 13.02
C GLU A 451 27.78 10.35 11.71
N ASP A 452 26.45 10.24 11.53
CA ASP A 452 25.87 9.66 10.30
C ASP A 452 26.24 10.48 9.05
N LYS A 453 26.39 11.80 9.24
CA LYS A 453 26.79 12.71 8.17
C LYS A 453 28.22 12.48 7.73
N GLU A 454 29.16 12.37 8.67
CA GLU A 454 30.57 12.07 8.37
C GLU A 454 30.73 10.73 7.65
N ASP A 455 30.01 9.70 8.09
CA ASP A 455 29.99 8.39 7.42
C ASP A 455 29.51 8.50 5.97
N LEU A 456 28.44 9.26 5.72
CA LEU A 456 27.90 9.42 4.38
C LEU A 456 28.82 10.27 3.47
N GLU A 457 29.48 11.30 4.01
CA GLU A 457 30.50 12.09 3.30
C GLU A 457 31.69 11.22 2.91
N LYS A 458 32.12 10.32 3.80
CA LYS A 458 33.18 9.35 3.54
C LYS A 458 32.78 8.38 2.43
N ASP A 459 31.57 7.83 2.46
CA ASP A 459 31.07 6.94 1.40
C ASP A 459 31.01 7.64 0.03
N ILE A 460 30.52 8.89 -0.01
CA ILE A 460 30.50 9.72 -1.23
C ILE A 460 31.92 9.92 -1.75
N LYS A 461 32.86 10.25 -0.88
CA LYS A 461 34.27 10.46 -1.25
C LYS A 461 34.89 9.19 -1.81
N LEU A 462 34.75 8.06 -1.11
CA LEU A 462 35.27 6.76 -1.57
C LEU A 462 34.71 6.36 -2.94
N LEU A 463 33.42 6.62 -3.18
CA LEU A 463 32.79 6.31 -4.45
C LEU A 463 33.26 7.26 -5.58
N LYS A 464 33.46 8.56 -5.30
CA LYS A 464 34.07 9.51 -6.24
C LYS A 464 35.49 9.10 -6.62
N ASP A 465 36.31 8.71 -5.63
CA ASP A 465 37.67 8.24 -5.85
C ASP A 465 37.70 6.95 -6.69
N SER A 466 36.77 6.03 -6.42
CA SER A 466 36.59 4.80 -7.19
C SER A 466 36.23 5.11 -8.65
N ILE A 467 35.27 6.00 -8.91
CA ILE A 467 34.88 6.42 -10.27
C ILE A 467 36.08 7.05 -10.99
N ALA A 468 36.80 7.96 -10.34
CA ALA A 468 37.96 8.62 -10.92
C ALA A 468 39.09 7.64 -11.26
N TYR A 469 39.29 6.61 -10.44
CA TYR A 469 40.22 5.51 -10.77
C TYR A 469 39.73 4.70 -11.98
N MET A 470 38.46 4.30 -12.02
CA MET A 470 37.90 3.53 -13.13
C MET A 470 37.99 4.28 -14.47
N GLU A 471 37.75 5.60 -14.45
CA GLU A 471 37.90 6.48 -15.62
C GLU A 471 39.36 6.54 -16.09
N ARG A 472 40.33 6.71 -15.19
CA ARG A 472 41.76 6.69 -15.52
C ARG A 472 42.23 5.34 -16.04
N ALA A 473 41.72 4.25 -15.46
CA ALA A 473 42.03 2.88 -15.87
C ALA A 473 41.32 2.44 -17.17
N LYS A 474 40.51 3.33 -17.79
CA LYS A 474 39.73 3.04 -19.01
C LYS A 474 38.88 1.77 -18.89
N GLN A 475 38.29 1.55 -17.72
CA GLN A 475 37.36 0.43 -17.51
C GLN A 475 36.08 0.60 -18.33
N ASP A 476 35.27 -0.46 -18.39
CA ASP A 476 34.02 -0.48 -19.14
C ASP A 476 33.13 0.74 -18.78
N PRO A 477 32.78 1.59 -19.77
CA PRO A 477 31.89 2.73 -19.59
C PRO A 477 30.55 2.38 -18.94
N SER A 478 30.04 1.16 -19.16
CA SER A 478 28.78 0.70 -18.58
C SER A 478 28.86 0.58 -17.04
N LEU A 479 29.98 0.07 -16.52
CA LEU A 479 30.23 -0.07 -15.09
C LEU A 479 30.44 1.30 -14.43
N ILE A 480 31.16 2.21 -15.11
CA ILE A 480 31.34 3.60 -14.66
C ILE A 480 29.98 4.30 -14.56
N ALA A 481 29.09 4.12 -15.55
CA ALA A 481 27.75 4.69 -15.53
C ALA A 481 26.89 4.18 -14.37
N ILE A 482 27.00 2.89 -14.01
CA ILE A 482 26.32 2.32 -12.83
C ILE A 482 26.84 3.00 -11.55
N LYS A 483 28.16 3.11 -11.38
CA LYS A 483 28.75 3.76 -10.20
C LYS A 483 28.39 5.24 -10.09
N LYS A 484 28.35 5.97 -11.22
CA LYS A 484 27.86 7.36 -11.26
C LYS A 484 26.40 7.46 -10.83
N ARG A 485 25.54 6.51 -11.22
CA ARG A 485 24.14 6.45 -10.76
C ARG A 485 24.07 6.20 -9.25
N ASP A 486 24.90 5.31 -8.72
CA ASP A 486 24.97 5.07 -7.28
C ASP A 486 25.44 6.31 -6.53
N LEU A 487 26.42 7.05 -7.08
CA LEU A 487 26.87 8.32 -6.51
C LEU A 487 25.74 9.34 -6.42
N VAL A 488 24.96 9.52 -7.48
CA VAL A 488 23.79 10.42 -7.47
C VAL A 488 22.80 10.03 -6.37
N LYS A 489 22.57 8.73 -6.14
CA LYS A 489 21.68 8.27 -5.06
C LYS A 489 22.25 8.59 -3.67
N LEU A 490 23.57 8.44 -3.47
CA LEU A 490 24.21 8.80 -2.20
C LEU A 490 24.16 10.31 -1.97
N GLU A 491 24.42 11.12 -2.99
CA GLU A 491 24.34 12.58 -2.91
C GLU A 491 22.90 13.04 -2.60
N ASP A 492 21.87 12.45 -3.23
CA ASP A 492 20.46 12.71 -2.89
C ASP A 492 20.13 12.30 -1.44
N LYS A 493 20.63 11.15 -0.97
CA LYS A 493 20.51 10.73 0.43
C LYS A 493 21.16 11.74 1.39
N TYR A 494 22.33 12.26 1.04
CA TYR A 494 23.03 13.26 1.84
C TYR A 494 22.23 14.55 1.95
N HIS A 495 21.74 15.08 0.83
CA HIS A 495 20.88 16.26 0.85
C HIS A 495 19.60 16.04 1.67
N HIS A 496 18.99 14.85 1.59
CA HIS A 496 17.83 14.52 2.41
C HIS A 496 18.15 14.49 3.91
N MET A 497 19.28 13.90 4.27
CA MET A 497 19.72 13.88 5.66
C MET A 497 19.91 15.31 6.19
N LEU A 498 20.51 16.22 5.41
CA LEU A 498 20.62 17.63 5.80
C LEU A 498 19.26 18.29 6.05
N ASP A 499 18.22 17.93 5.30
CA ASP A 499 16.85 18.41 5.53
C ASP A 499 16.24 17.86 6.83
N MET A 500 16.72 16.71 7.31
CA MET A 500 16.28 16.03 8.54
C MET A 500 17.08 16.42 9.79
N ALA A 501 17.96 17.41 9.69
CA ALA A 501 18.81 17.86 10.79
C ALA A 501 17.99 18.25 12.04
N PRO A 502 18.55 18.05 13.25
CA PRO A 502 17.90 18.45 14.50
C PRO A 502 17.45 19.91 14.49
N GLY A 503 16.31 20.19 15.14
CA GLY A 503 15.75 21.54 15.24
C GLY A 503 14.93 22.00 14.02
N LYS A 504 15.05 21.37 12.84
CA LYS A 504 14.24 21.72 11.66
C LYS A 504 12.78 21.28 11.79
N ILE A 505 12.57 20.04 12.21
CA ILE A 505 11.23 19.42 12.29
C ILE A 505 10.71 19.43 13.72
N PHE A 506 11.50 18.89 14.65
CA PHE A 506 11.17 18.88 16.06
C PHE A 506 11.78 20.09 16.76
N SER A 507 10.95 20.87 17.44
CA SER A 507 11.43 21.85 18.43
C SER A 507 11.79 21.13 19.73
N ALA A 508 12.57 21.77 20.60
CA ALA A 508 12.86 21.24 21.94
C ALA A 508 11.57 20.90 22.72
N LYS A 509 10.55 21.75 22.60
CA LYS A 509 9.22 21.53 23.18
C LYS A 509 8.51 20.29 22.59
N ASP A 510 8.63 20.06 21.29
CA ASP A 510 8.06 18.86 20.64
C ASP A 510 8.71 17.58 21.18
N ILE A 511 10.03 17.59 21.36
CA ILE A 511 10.80 16.46 21.92
C ILE A 511 10.41 16.20 23.38
N GLU A 512 10.30 17.26 24.18
CA GLU A 512 9.85 17.16 25.57
C GLU A 512 8.44 16.57 25.66
N LEU A 513 7.50 17.08 24.86
CA LEU A 513 6.13 16.56 24.80
C LEU A 513 6.07 15.11 24.33
N LEU A 514 6.90 14.72 23.35
CA LEU A 514 7.02 13.33 22.91
C LEU A 514 7.41 12.43 24.10
N LYS A 515 8.49 12.78 24.80
CA LYS A 515 9.02 11.99 25.92
C LYS A 515 8.06 11.92 27.10
N THR A 516 7.52 13.06 27.52
CA THR A 516 6.77 13.18 28.79
C THR A 516 5.30 12.83 28.67
N LYS A 517 4.70 13.02 27.49
CA LYS A 517 3.24 12.89 27.31
C LYS A 517 2.87 11.89 26.22
N TYR A 518 3.37 12.05 25.00
CA TYR A 518 2.82 11.31 23.86
C TYR A 518 3.35 9.89 23.72
N ILE A 519 4.57 9.57 24.15
CA ILE A 519 5.05 8.18 24.18
C ILE A 519 4.26 7.33 25.21
N PRO A 520 4.03 7.79 26.44
CA PRO A 520 3.12 7.09 27.36
C PRO A 520 1.72 6.87 26.76
N ILE A 521 1.14 7.89 26.12
CA ILE A 521 -0.14 7.76 25.41
C ILE A 521 -0.05 6.75 24.25
N ALA A 522 1.05 6.73 23.49
CA ALA A 522 1.27 5.78 22.42
C ALA A 522 1.25 4.33 22.95
N GLN A 523 1.90 4.07 24.09
CA GLN A 523 1.88 2.76 24.76
C GLN A 523 0.47 2.40 25.23
N GLU A 524 -0.31 3.35 25.77
CA GLU A 524 -1.72 3.13 26.12
C GLU A 524 -2.57 2.77 24.88
N ILE A 525 -2.36 3.46 23.76
CA ILE A 525 -3.05 3.18 22.50
C ILE A 525 -2.68 1.78 21.98
N PHE A 526 -1.40 1.43 22.03
CA PHE A 526 -0.91 0.12 21.65
C PHE A 526 -1.54 -0.98 22.50
N LYS A 527 -1.61 -0.77 23.81
CA LYS A 527 -2.28 -1.68 24.75
C LYS A 527 -3.77 -1.80 24.46
N ALA A 528 -4.45 -0.71 24.15
CA ALA A 528 -5.86 -0.72 23.76
C ALA A 528 -6.09 -1.51 22.46
N ALA A 529 -5.18 -1.40 21.48
CA ALA A 529 -5.22 -2.20 20.27
C ALA A 529 -5.05 -3.70 20.57
N GLN A 530 -4.09 -4.07 21.42
CA GLN A 530 -3.92 -5.44 21.90
C GLN A 530 -5.20 -5.96 22.58
N ASP A 531 -5.70 -5.22 23.56
CA ASP A 531 -6.93 -5.56 24.30
C ASP A 531 -8.12 -5.79 23.35
N TRP A 532 -8.29 -4.90 22.35
CA TRP A 532 -9.37 -5.02 21.37
C TRP A 532 -9.24 -6.26 20.48
N THR A 533 -8.03 -6.57 20.02
CA THR A 533 -7.75 -7.81 19.26
C THR A 533 -7.97 -9.07 20.10
N LEU A 534 -7.84 -8.96 21.43
CA LEU A 534 -8.15 -10.01 22.41
C LEU A 534 -9.61 -9.95 22.92
N ASN A 535 -10.51 -9.33 22.16
CA ASN A 535 -11.95 -9.26 22.40
C ASN A 535 -12.43 -8.42 23.59
N LYS A 536 -11.63 -7.45 24.04
CA LYS A 536 -12.13 -6.36 24.88
C LYS A 536 -12.86 -5.33 24.01
N GLU A 537 -14.19 -5.33 24.04
CA GLU A 537 -14.99 -4.45 23.17
C GLU A 537 -15.07 -3.00 23.65
N LYS A 538 -14.87 -2.75 24.96
CA LYS A 538 -14.84 -1.40 25.55
C LYS A 538 -13.43 -1.06 26.02
N LEU A 539 -12.89 0.09 25.58
CA LEU A 539 -11.48 0.46 25.75
C LEU A 539 -11.32 1.68 26.63
N GLY A 540 -10.23 1.72 27.40
CA GLY A 540 -9.93 2.83 28.31
C GLY A 540 -10.80 2.91 29.58
N PHE A 541 -11.66 1.91 29.83
CA PHE A 541 -12.37 1.78 31.09
C PHE A 541 -11.51 1.01 32.08
N GLU A 542 -11.42 1.51 33.32
CA GLU A 542 -10.85 0.77 34.43
C GLU A 542 -11.62 -0.53 34.63
N ARG A 543 -10.94 -1.59 35.10
CA ARG A 543 -11.66 -2.75 35.60
C ARG A 543 -12.40 -2.28 36.86
N THR A 544 -13.73 -2.30 36.82
CA THR A 544 -14.52 -2.29 38.06
C THR A 544 -14.09 -3.52 38.86
N VAL A 545 -13.24 -3.32 39.86
CA VAL A 545 -13.00 -4.33 40.89
C VAL A 545 -14.31 -4.39 41.68
N ALA A 546 -15.08 -5.46 41.50
CA ALA A 546 -16.20 -5.72 42.38
C ALA A 546 -15.68 -5.77 43.83
N PRO A 547 -16.43 -5.27 44.85
CA PRO A 547 -15.97 -5.29 46.22
C PRO A 547 -15.67 -6.73 46.63
N VAL A 548 -14.43 -6.97 47.05
CA VAL A 548 -14.00 -8.25 47.60
C VAL A 548 -14.70 -8.43 48.94
N ASN A 549 -15.63 -9.38 48.99
CA ASN A 549 -16.02 -9.99 50.25
C ASN A 549 -15.78 -11.50 50.17
N THR A 550 -15.18 -11.98 51.25
CA THR A 550 -14.79 -13.34 51.66
C THR A 550 -13.54 -14.00 51.04
N PRO A 551 -12.66 -14.55 51.90
CA PRO A 551 -11.35 -15.04 51.50
C PRO A 551 -11.46 -16.44 50.92
N VAL A 552 -11.06 -16.60 49.66
CA VAL A 552 -10.69 -17.89 49.11
C VAL A 552 -9.19 -17.88 48.88
N THR A 553 -8.54 -18.84 49.51
CA THR A 553 -7.12 -19.13 49.50
C THR A 553 -6.51 -19.06 48.10
N ALA A 554 -5.38 -18.37 48.02
CA ALA A 554 -4.65 -18.14 46.79
C ALA A 554 -4.15 -19.46 46.18
N ALA A 555 -4.67 -19.79 44.99
CA ALA A 555 -4.01 -20.70 44.06
C ALA A 555 -3.40 -19.86 42.94
N VAL A 556 -2.07 -19.77 42.93
CA VAL A 556 -1.28 -19.15 41.86
C VAL A 556 -1.47 -19.99 40.59
N ALA A 557 -2.30 -19.52 39.67
CA ALA A 557 -2.45 -20.12 38.35
C ALA A 557 -1.37 -19.55 37.40
N THR A 558 -0.23 -20.22 37.34
CA THR A 558 0.70 -20.14 36.21
C THR A 558 0.04 -20.80 35.00
N THR A 559 -0.45 -20.01 34.04
CA THR A 559 -0.96 -20.56 32.77
C THR A 559 0.19 -21.09 31.92
N SER A 560 0.57 -22.34 32.17
CA SER A 560 1.30 -23.17 31.22
C SER A 560 0.40 -23.50 30.03
N PRO A 561 0.93 -23.66 28.80
CA PRO A 561 0.14 -24.16 27.69
C PRO A 561 -0.45 -25.52 28.08
N SER A 562 -1.78 -25.68 28.01
CA SER A 562 -2.41 -26.95 28.35
C SER A 562 -2.00 -28.01 27.33
N PHE A 563 -1.08 -28.88 27.69
CA PHE A 563 -0.74 -30.07 26.91
C PHE A 563 -1.99 -30.93 26.71
N THR A 564 -2.21 -31.40 25.47
CA THR A 564 -3.30 -32.35 25.19
C THR A 564 -3.05 -33.65 25.95
N PRO A 565 -4.09 -34.46 26.23
CA PRO A 565 -3.91 -35.78 26.84
C PRO A 565 -2.88 -36.65 26.09
N ALA A 566 -2.87 -36.61 24.75
CA ALA A 566 -1.89 -37.32 23.93
C ALA A 566 -0.44 -36.84 24.18
N MET A 567 -0.23 -35.53 24.35
CA MET A 567 1.09 -34.98 24.68
C MET A 567 1.55 -35.39 26.09
N LYS A 568 0.62 -35.43 27.06
CA LYS A 568 0.94 -35.92 28.42
C LYS A 568 1.32 -37.41 28.39
N ASN A 569 0.52 -38.23 27.71
CA ASN A 569 0.82 -39.65 27.53
C ASN A 569 2.17 -39.91 26.86
N ALA A 570 2.54 -39.07 25.89
CA ALA A 570 3.85 -39.14 25.24
C ALA A 570 5.00 -38.80 26.20
N MET A 571 4.81 -37.82 27.10
CA MET A 571 5.79 -37.50 28.15
C MET A 571 5.87 -38.60 29.21
N ASP A 572 4.72 -39.16 29.64
CA ASP A 572 4.68 -40.27 30.60
C ASP A 572 5.38 -41.51 30.03
N TYR A 573 5.21 -41.78 28.73
CA TYR A 573 5.96 -42.83 28.05
C TYR A 573 7.48 -42.59 28.10
N MET A 574 7.93 -41.34 27.94
CA MET A 574 9.34 -40.98 28.02
C MET A 574 9.92 -41.10 29.43
N HIS A 575 9.13 -40.81 30.47
CA HIS A 575 9.51 -41.05 31.87
C HIS A 575 9.79 -42.53 32.15
N GLN A 576 9.05 -43.43 31.48
CA GLN A 576 9.23 -44.88 31.61
C GLN A 576 10.30 -45.45 30.66
N HIS A 577 10.66 -44.72 29.60
CA HIS A 577 11.58 -45.18 28.55
C HIS A 577 12.64 -44.09 28.27
N PRO A 578 13.81 -44.14 28.92
CA PRO A 578 14.85 -43.09 28.86
C PRO A 578 15.45 -42.81 27.46
N LYS A 579 15.13 -43.63 26.45
CA LYS A 579 15.54 -43.45 25.03
C LYS A 579 14.32 -43.36 24.09
N GLY A 580 13.18 -42.95 24.63
CA GLY A 580 11.87 -43.05 23.99
C GLY A 580 11.38 -41.82 23.23
N PHE A 581 12.18 -40.76 23.06
CA PHE A 581 11.68 -39.49 22.49
C PHE A 581 11.08 -39.63 21.09
N PHE A 582 11.82 -40.18 20.13
CA PHE A 582 11.32 -40.36 18.75
C PHE A 582 10.14 -41.34 18.66
N PRO A 583 10.15 -42.49 19.38
CA PRO A 583 8.97 -43.34 19.52
C PRO A 583 7.75 -42.61 20.10
N ALA A 584 7.93 -41.82 21.16
CA ALA A 584 6.87 -41.02 21.77
C ALA A 584 6.32 -39.97 20.80
N LEU A 585 7.21 -39.30 20.05
CA LEU A 585 6.84 -38.30 19.05
C LEU A 585 6.11 -38.93 17.84
N ALA A 586 6.49 -40.16 17.45
CA ALA A 586 5.81 -40.90 16.39
C ALA A 586 4.40 -41.31 16.83
N LYS A 587 4.26 -41.83 18.05
CA LYS A 587 2.96 -42.18 18.65
C LYS A 587 2.07 -40.96 18.85
N LEU A 588 2.63 -39.84 19.30
CA LEU A 588 1.92 -38.56 19.42
C LEU A 588 1.36 -38.08 18.07
N LYS A 589 2.11 -38.24 16.98
CA LYS A 589 1.63 -37.89 15.63
C LYS A 589 0.58 -38.86 15.08
N GLN A 590 0.58 -40.11 15.53
CA GLN A 590 -0.47 -41.08 15.20
C GLN A 590 -1.76 -40.82 15.97
N GLU A 591 -1.65 -40.53 17.27
CA GLU A 591 -2.80 -40.22 18.15
C GLU A 591 -3.38 -38.82 17.89
N GLN A 592 -2.56 -37.88 17.39
CA GLN A 592 -2.97 -36.52 17.07
C GLN A 592 -2.35 -36.04 15.74
N SER A 593 -3.01 -36.36 14.63
CA SER A 593 -2.52 -36.09 13.27
C SER A 593 -2.56 -34.61 12.85
N ASN A 594 -3.28 -33.75 13.59
CA ASN A 594 -3.49 -32.32 13.28
C ASN A 594 -2.62 -31.36 14.12
N LEU A 595 -1.49 -31.82 14.65
CA LEU A 595 -0.58 -31.01 15.45
C LEU A 595 0.03 -29.85 14.64
N THR A 596 -0.17 -28.62 15.11
CA THR A 596 0.47 -27.43 14.54
C THR A 596 1.97 -27.40 14.84
N LYS A 597 2.71 -26.61 14.06
CA LYS A 597 4.16 -26.43 14.25
C LYS A 597 4.47 -25.80 15.61
N GLU A 598 3.65 -24.85 16.09
CA GLU A 598 3.83 -24.26 17.42
C GLU A 598 3.61 -25.30 18.54
N GLN A 599 2.58 -26.16 18.42
CA GLN A 599 2.31 -27.21 19.41
C GLN A 599 3.43 -28.24 19.51
N LEU A 600 4.00 -28.66 18.37
CA LEU A 600 5.17 -29.54 18.36
C LEU A 600 6.38 -28.85 18.98
N PHE A 601 6.57 -27.56 18.75
CA PHE A 601 7.68 -26.81 19.32
C PHE A 601 7.56 -26.64 20.83
N SER A 602 6.36 -26.33 21.33
CA SER A 602 6.10 -26.25 22.77
C SER A 602 6.29 -27.59 23.47
N PHE A 603 5.91 -28.70 22.82
CA PHE A 603 6.14 -30.06 23.31
C PHE A 603 7.63 -30.38 23.44
N VAL A 604 8.41 -30.16 22.38
CA VAL A 604 9.87 -30.40 22.42
C VAL A 604 10.55 -29.52 23.45
N LYS A 605 10.15 -28.24 23.57
CA LYS A 605 10.67 -27.33 24.59
C LYS A 605 10.39 -27.85 26.00
N LYS A 606 9.18 -28.36 26.25
CA LYS A 606 8.82 -28.92 27.55
C LYS A 606 9.58 -30.21 27.87
N CYS A 607 9.76 -31.11 26.90
CA CYS A 607 10.61 -32.29 27.07
C CYS A 607 12.06 -31.91 27.41
N GLN A 608 12.56 -30.80 26.83
CA GLN A 608 13.88 -30.28 27.14
C GLN A 608 13.96 -29.69 28.55
N GLU A 609 12.96 -28.92 28.98
CA GLU A 609 12.85 -28.37 30.34
C GLU A 609 12.78 -29.47 31.41
N GLU A 610 12.07 -30.57 31.13
CA GLU A 610 11.95 -31.73 32.03
C GLU A 610 13.11 -32.73 31.91
N LYS A 611 14.15 -32.40 31.13
CA LYS A 611 15.33 -33.27 30.92
C LYS A 611 14.98 -34.66 30.37
N LEU A 612 13.90 -34.76 29.60
CA LEU A 612 13.43 -36.00 28.97
C LEU A 612 14.14 -36.30 27.64
N LEU A 613 14.97 -35.38 27.13
CA LEU A 613 15.75 -35.55 25.90
C LEU A 613 17.17 -36.03 26.22
N THR A 614 17.61 -37.09 25.54
CA THR A 614 19.01 -37.51 25.62
C THR A 614 19.93 -36.57 24.81
N ALA A 615 21.24 -36.66 25.04
CA ALA A 615 22.22 -35.94 24.21
C ALA A 615 22.12 -36.33 22.73
N GLU A 616 21.80 -37.59 22.43
CA GLU A 616 21.58 -38.09 21.07
C GLU A 616 20.31 -37.49 20.43
N ASP A 617 19.22 -37.35 21.20
CA ASP A 617 17.99 -36.70 20.74
C ASP A 617 18.23 -35.23 20.40
N CYS A 618 18.94 -34.51 21.26
CA CYS A 618 19.31 -33.12 21.05
C CYS A 618 20.15 -32.95 19.77
N ALA A 619 21.13 -33.83 19.53
CA ALA A 619 21.95 -33.81 18.33
C ALA A 619 21.12 -34.08 17.05
N LYS A 620 20.23 -35.06 17.07
CA LYS A 620 19.32 -35.36 15.94
C LYS A 620 18.34 -34.21 15.66
N ILE A 621 17.78 -33.57 16.70
CA ILE A 621 16.91 -32.40 16.55
C ILE A 621 17.67 -31.24 15.90
N ALA A 622 18.91 -30.98 16.32
CA ALA A 622 19.76 -29.95 15.73
C ALA A 622 20.07 -30.23 14.26
N GLN A 623 20.39 -31.49 13.91
CA GLN A 623 20.63 -31.91 12.52
C GLN A 623 19.38 -31.72 11.63
N ILE A 624 18.19 -32.01 12.14
CA ILE A 624 16.92 -31.78 11.42
C ILE A 624 16.66 -30.28 11.22
N LYS A 625 16.94 -29.44 12.23
CA LYS A 625 16.83 -27.98 12.11
C LYS A 625 17.79 -27.43 11.05
N ALA A 626 19.04 -27.90 11.05
CA ALA A 626 20.05 -27.48 10.06
C ALA A 626 19.68 -27.88 8.63
N ARG A 627 19.24 -29.14 8.41
CA ARG A 627 18.76 -29.59 7.08
C ARG A 627 17.57 -28.78 6.57
N ARG A 628 16.65 -28.38 7.45
CA ARG A 628 15.49 -27.55 7.07
C ARG A 628 15.87 -26.10 6.77
N ALA A 629 16.84 -25.53 7.48
CA ALA A 629 17.35 -24.20 7.18
C ALA A 629 18.06 -24.18 5.82
N ALA A 630 18.84 -25.21 5.50
CA ALA A 630 19.50 -25.37 4.20
C ALA A 630 18.56 -25.63 3.02
N ALA A 631 17.34 -26.14 3.26
CA ALA A 631 16.31 -26.32 2.23
C ALA A 631 15.39 -25.10 2.06
N ALA A 632 15.45 -24.13 2.99
CA ALA A 632 14.66 -22.90 2.96
C ALA A 632 15.47 -21.69 2.47
N ALA A 633 16.80 -21.77 2.54
CA ALA A 633 17.74 -20.94 1.80
C ALA A 633 17.90 -21.50 0.38
#